data_AF-A0A3P3U1K9-F1
#
_entry.id   AF-A0A3P3U1K9-F1
#
_cell.length_a   1.000
_cell.length_b   1.000
_cell.length_c   1.000
_cell.angle_alpha   90.00
_cell.angle_beta   90.00
_cell.angle_gamma   90.00
#
_symmetry.space_group_name_H-M   'P 1'
#
loop_
_entity.id
_entity.type
_entity.pdbx_description
1 polymer ?
#
loop_
_entity_poly.entity_id
_entity_poly.type
_entity_poly.pdbx_seq_one_letter_code
_entity_poly.pdbx_strand_id
1 'polypeptide(L)' 'MSNSERMKLRIEMERKELNRLAQRYGLRHKRVIHQSVLLDGLLNKYNKFTDVRRKQPIA' A
#
# COMPACT_ATOMS: atom_id res chain seq x y z
N MET A 1 -9.75 -15.53 -6.06
CA MET A 1 -9.05 -14.38 -5.43
C MET A 1 -10.07 -13.35 -5.00
N SER A 2 -10.13 -13.04 -3.72
CA SER A 2 -10.94 -11.97 -3.13
C SER A 2 -10.37 -10.59 -3.44
N ASN A 3 -11.20 -9.55 -3.36
CA ASN A 3 -10.75 -8.16 -3.54
C ASN A 3 -9.69 -7.73 -2.52
N SER A 4 -9.72 -8.31 -1.31
CA SER A 4 -8.71 -8.07 -0.26
C SER A 4 -7.34 -8.64 -0.66
N GLU A 5 -7.30 -9.86 -1.20
CA GLU A 5 -6.06 -10.50 -1.66
C GLU A 5 -5.45 -9.75 -2.85
N ARG A 6 -6.28 -9.30 -3.80
CA ARG A 6 -5.82 -8.47 -4.93
C ARG A 6 -5.21 -7.15 -4.45
N MET A 7 -5.79 -6.52 -3.43
CA MET A 7 -5.25 -5.29 -2.84
C MET A 7 -3.93 -5.55 -2.11
N LYS A 8 -3.83 -6.63 -1.34
CA LYS A 8 -2.57 -7.03 -0.66
C LYS A 8 -1.44 -7.29 -1.66
N LEU A 9 -1.72 -8.01 -2.75
CA LEU A 9 -0.74 -8.25 -3.80
C LEU A 9 -0.26 -6.94 -4.43
N ARG A 10 -1.18 -6.01 -4.69
CA ARG A 10 -0.82 -4.70 -5.21
C ARG A 10 0.07 -3.93 -4.24
N ILE A 11 -0.26 -3.89 -2.95
CA ILE A 11 0.58 -3.26 -1.92
C ILE A 11 1.99 -3.86 -1.89
N GLU A 12 2.11 -5.19 -1.96
CA GLU A 12 3.41 -5.85 -1.92
C GLU A 12 4.25 -5.56 -3.17
N MET A 13 3.62 -5.48 -4.36
CA MET A 13 4.32 -5.07 -5.59
C MET A 13 4.87 -3.64 -5.47
N GLU A 14 4.05 -2.71 -5.00
CA GLU A 14 4.44 -1.29 -4.88
C GLU A 14 5.50 -1.09 -3.79
N ARG A 15 5.46 -1.90 -2.72
CA ARG A 15 6.51 -1.98 -1.68
C ARG A 15 7.84 -2.47 -2.23
N LYS A 16 7.84 -3.49 -3.09
CA LYS A 16 9.06 -3.99 -3.74
C LYS A 16 9.67 -2.94 -4.67
N GLU A 17 8.84 -2.25 -5.44
CA GLU A 17 9.31 -1.18 -6.33
C GLU A 17 9.87 0.01 -5.54
N LEU A 18 9.23 0.41 -4.43
CA LEU A 18 9.76 1.44 -3.55
C LEU A 18 11.15 1.09 -3.02
N ASN A 19 11.34 -0.16 -2.55
CA ASN A 19 12.64 -0.64 -2.08
C ASN A 19 13.69 -0.64 -3.19
N ARG A 20 13.32 -1.07 -4.40
CA ARG A 20 14.20 -1.03 -5.57
C ARG A 20 14.64 0.40 -5.90
N LEU A 21 13.69 1.34 -5.92
CA LEU A 21 13.99 2.75 -6.19
C LEU A 21 14.86 3.36 -5.08
N ALA A 22 14.59 3.02 -3.81
CA ALA A 22 15.37 3.49 -2.67
C ALA A 22 16.82 2.98 -2.72
N GLN A 23 17.03 1.71 -3.05
CA GLN A 23 18.37 1.15 -3.23
C GLN A 23 19.10 1.79 -4.41
N ARG A 24 18.40 2.12 -5.50
CA ARG A 24 19.01 2.67 -6.72
C ARG A 24 19.33 4.15 -6.64
N TYR A 25 18.46 4.95 -6.01
CA TYR A 25 18.52 6.41 -6.06
C TYR A 25 18.64 7.09 -4.69
N GLY A 26 18.46 6.34 -3.60
CA GLY A 26 18.40 6.89 -2.25
C GLY A 26 17.03 7.46 -1.89
N LEU A 27 16.76 7.57 -0.58
CA LEU A 27 15.44 7.91 -0.04
C LEU A 27 14.94 9.31 -0.44
N ARG A 28 15.84 10.25 -0.70
CA ARG A 28 15.50 11.64 -1.03
C ARG A 28 15.18 11.86 -2.52
N HIS A 29 15.31 10.82 -3.35
CA HIS A 29 15.06 10.97 -4.77
C HIS A 29 13.57 11.13 -5.05
N LYS A 30 13.20 12.07 -5.93
CA LYS A 30 11.80 12.39 -6.26
C LYS A 30 10.94 11.18 -6.62
N ARG A 31 11.52 10.19 -7.31
CA ARG A 31 10.81 8.94 -7.68
C ARG A 31 10.50 8.06 -6.47
N VAL A 32 11.40 8.02 -5.48
CA VAL A 32 11.21 7.25 -4.24
C VAL A 32 10.11 7.89 -3.41
N ILE A 33 10.14 9.22 -3.27
CA ILE A 33 9.11 9.99 -2.56
C ILE A 33 7.74 9.83 -3.25
N HIS A 34 7.69 9.93 -4.57
CA HIS A 34 6.42 9.72 -5.29
C HIS A 34 5.87 8.31 -5.08
N GLN A 35 6.75 7.30 -5.18
CA GLN A 35 6.38 5.91 -4.96
C GLN A 35 5.90 5.63 -3.53
N SER A 36 6.49 6.29 -2.51
CA SER A 36 6.05 6.13 -1.13
C SER A 36 4.64 6.70 -0.92
N VAL A 37 4.34 7.86 -1.51
CA VAL A 37 3.00 8.45 -1.44
C VAL A 37 1.94 7.55 -2.08
N LEU A 38 2.27 6.89 -3.21
CA LEU A 38 1.38 5.92 -3.84
C LEU A 38 1.13 4.71 -2.95
N LEU A 39 2.19 4.14 -2.36
CA LEU A 39 2.10 3.01 -1.44
C LEU A 39 1.25 3.36 -0.20
N ASP A 40 1.46 4.54 0.39
CA ASP A 40 0.69 5.03 1.54
C ASP A 40 -0.80 5.18 1.19
N GLY A 41 -1.11 5.70 0.00
CA GLY A 41 -2.48 5.78 -0.49
C GLY A 41 -3.17 4.42 -0.60
N LEU A 42 -2.44 3.38 -1.04
CA LEU A 42 -2.95 2.01 -1.12
C LEU A 42 -3.14 1.37 0.26
N LEU A 43 -2.18 1.56 1.17
CA LEU A 43 -2.28 1.11 2.56
C LEU A 43 -3.49 1.75 3.26
N ASN A 44 -3.68 3.06 3.10
CA ASN A 44 -4.81 3.78 3.67
C ASN A 44 -6.15 3.26 3.14
N LYS A 45 -6.25 2.97 1.83
CA LYS A 45 -7.45 2.34 1.26
C LYS A 45 -7.68 0.97 1.88
N TYR A 46 -6.65 0.13 1.95
CA TYR A 46 -6.74 -1.20 2.53
C TYR A 46 -7.18 -1.16 4.00
N ASN A 47 -6.57 -0.30 4.81
CA ASN A 47 -6.91 -0.12 6.22
C ASN A 47 -8.37 0.33 6.40
N LYS A 48 -8.84 1.30 5.58
CA LYS A 48 -10.26 1.68 5.57
C LYS A 48 -11.18 0.51 5.24
N PHE A 49 -10.85 -0.31 4.23
CA PHE A 49 -11.64 -1.50 3.90
C PHE A 49 -11.68 -2.52 5.05
N THR A 50 -10.57 -2.72 5.77
CA THR A 50 -10.53 -3.65 6.91
C THR A 50 -11.25 -3.09 8.13
N ASP A 51 -11.17 -1.79 8.38
CA ASP A 51 -11.81 -1.15 9.53
C ASP A 51 -13.34 -1.09 9.36
N VAL A 52 -13.83 -0.82 8.15
CA VAL A 52 -15.28 -0.92 7.85
C VAL A 52 -15.79 -2.34 8.09
N ARG A 53 -15.00 -3.37 7.76
CA ARG A 53 -15.38 -4.78 8.04
C ARG A 53 -15.38 -5.11 9.54
N ARG A 54 -14.53 -4.47 10.33
CA ARG A 54 -14.45 -4.65 11.80
C ARG A 54 -15.55 -3.90 12.55
N LYS A 55 -16.10 -2.82 11.97
CA LYS A 55 -17.17 -2.00 12.55
C LYS A 55 -18.60 -2.48 12.24
N GLN A 56 -18.78 -3.66 11.65
CA GLN A 56 -20.12 -4.25 11.59
C GLN A 56 -20.56 -4.56 13.02
N PRO A 57 -21.64 -3.93 13.54
CA PRO A 57 -22.17 -4.29 14.84
C PRO A 57 -22.64 -5.74 14.76
N ILE A 58 -22.29 -6.51 15.79
CA ILE A 58 -22.95 -7.77 16.08
C ILE A 58 -24.38 -7.35 16.43
N ALA A 59 -25.30 -7.51 15.48
CA ALA A 59 -26.73 -7.35 15.71
C ALA A 59 -27.30 -8.63 16.31
#